data_AF-A0A177C0G0-F1
#
_entry.id   AF-A0A177C0G0-F1
#
_cell.length_a   1.000
_cell.length_b   1.000
_cell.length_c   1.000
_cell.angle_alpha   90.00
_cell.angle_beta   90.00
_cell.angle_gamma   90.00
#
_symmetry.space_group_name_H-M   'P 1'
#
loop_
_entity.id
_entity.type
_entity.pdbx_description
1 polymer ?
#
loop_
_entity_poly.entity_id
_entity_poly.type
_entity_poly.pdbx_seq_one_letter_code
_entity_poly.pdbx_strand_id
1 'polypeptide(L)'
;MSTSTTINPVLSESYSSSKLDEFPTVAIDKIEPSEDEDERTFHDTDAAYVLPNDNIEHQRLEVQHRLLWQLMGNKVFHAPVPKDTTRKTLDIGCGTGAVTYEMASTFPNAQVFGADLSAVPQVRQKLSNINYLLALKDVDLYCGANIPSLFAEAGLTDIRITRYMVPFSRWDGLTREEREMADYLETFVRDLIPVAIQKAGESAGPEYAGEVEDAIRDARKYHEAFDEGRNSLWMYVVCGRKPE
;
A
#
# COMPACT_ATOMS: atom_id res chain seq x y z
N MET A 1 38.95 19.10 8.05
CA MET A 1 38.82 18.14 6.94
C MET A 1 37.34 17.94 6.71
N SER A 2 36.81 18.53 5.63
CA SER A 2 35.40 18.49 5.26
C SER A 2 35.17 17.33 4.32
N THR A 3 34.35 16.35 4.70
CA THR A 3 33.97 15.22 3.85
C THR A 3 32.70 15.58 3.08
N SER A 4 32.90 16.05 1.85
CA SER A 4 31.86 16.25 0.84
C SER A 4 31.20 14.91 0.51
N THR A 5 29.91 14.78 0.81
CA THR A 5 29.09 13.63 0.36
C THR A 5 28.52 13.99 -1.01
N THR A 6 29.12 13.46 -2.07
CA THR A 6 28.62 13.59 -3.43
C THR A 6 27.37 12.72 -3.59
N ILE A 7 26.21 13.37 -3.71
CA ILE A 7 24.96 12.72 -4.14
C ILE A 7 25.11 12.53 -5.66
N ASN A 8 25.24 11.28 -6.10
CA ASN A 8 25.20 10.98 -7.53
C ASN A 8 23.76 11.19 -8.04
N PRO A 9 23.53 12.06 -9.03
CA PRO A 9 22.23 12.15 -9.67
C PRO A 9 21.97 10.82 -10.39
N VAL A 10 20.83 10.20 -10.08
CA VAL A 10 20.32 9.05 -10.84
C VAL A 10 20.24 9.49 -12.30
N LEU A 11 20.96 8.77 -13.17
CA LEU A 11 20.99 8.98 -14.60
C LEU A 11 19.54 9.06 -15.12
N SER A 12 19.20 10.21 -15.70
CA SER A 12 17.91 10.44 -16.34
C SER A 12 17.86 9.67 -17.65
N GLU A 13 17.37 8.43 -17.61
CA GLU A 13 16.81 7.82 -18.81
C GLU A 13 15.48 8.53 -19.09
N SER A 14 15.40 9.23 -20.23
CA SER A 14 14.18 9.90 -20.68
C SER A 14 13.11 8.86 -20.96
N TYR A 15 12.21 8.64 -20.01
CA TYR A 15 11.02 7.82 -20.22
C TYR A 15 10.00 8.60 -21.05
N SER A 16 9.63 8.03 -22.21
CA SER A 16 8.60 8.57 -23.09
C SER A 16 7.26 8.65 -22.35
N SER A 17 6.60 9.81 -22.44
CA SER A 17 5.24 10.06 -21.92
C SER A 17 4.18 9.09 -22.43
N SER A 18 4.47 8.30 -23.46
CA SER A 18 3.56 7.32 -24.09
C SER A 18 3.33 6.04 -23.28
N LYS A 19 3.93 5.88 -22.09
CA LYS A 19 3.69 4.74 -21.19
C LYS A 19 2.78 5.06 -19.98
N LEU A 20 2.30 6.30 -19.87
CA LEU A 20 1.32 6.69 -18.84
C LEU A 20 0.00 5.90 -18.97
N ASP A 21 -0.29 5.40 -20.17
CA ASP A 21 -1.49 4.60 -20.49
C ASP A 21 -1.25 3.07 -20.41
N GLU A 22 -0.04 2.61 -20.04
CA GLU A 22 0.29 1.17 -20.01
C GLU A 22 0.05 0.51 -18.65
N PHE A 23 -0.35 1.25 -17.61
CA PHE A 23 -0.94 0.59 -16.45
C PHE A 23 -2.31 0.06 -16.87
N PRO A 24 -2.64 -1.21 -16.60
CA PRO A 24 -4.03 -1.61 -16.57
C PRO A 24 -4.63 -0.95 -15.33
N THR A 25 -4.85 0.37 -15.40
CA THR A 25 -5.91 1.00 -14.64
C THR A 25 -7.14 0.19 -15.00
N VAL A 26 -7.63 -0.58 -14.02
CA VAL A 26 -9.07 -0.83 -14.00
C VAL A 26 -9.64 0.58 -14.12
N ALA A 27 -10.24 0.89 -15.27
CA ALA A 27 -10.97 2.13 -15.43
C ALA A 27 -11.87 2.17 -14.20
N ILE A 28 -11.70 3.18 -13.35
CA ILE A 28 -12.39 3.28 -12.06
C ILE A 28 -13.91 3.14 -12.31
N ASP A 29 -14.34 3.57 -13.49
CA ASP A 29 -15.64 3.47 -14.14
C ASP A 29 -16.15 2.04 -14.44
N LYS A 30 -15.32 0.99 -14.35
CA LYS A 30 -15.65 -0.42 -14.66
C LYS A 30 -15.76 -1.31 -13.43
N ILE A 31 -15.52 -0.76 -12.24
CA ILE A 31 -15.91 -1.42 -11.01
C ILE A 31 -17.40 -1.16 -10.88
N GLU A 32 -18.23 -2.08 -11.37
CA GLU A 32 -19.68 -1.96 -11.17
C GLU A 32 -19.94 -1.86 -9.66
N PRO A 33 -20.68 -0.85 -9.19
CA PRO A 33 -21.11 -0.81 -7.81
C PRO A 33 -21.89 -2.09 -7.53
N SER A 34 -21.55 -2.79 -6.44
CA SER A 34 -22.46 -3.79 -5.90
C SER A 34 -23.77 -3.08 -5.54
N GLU A 35 -24.92 -3.71 -5.82
CA GLU A 35 -26.24 -3.16 -5.48
C GLU A 35 -26.41 -2.89 -3.95
N ASP A 36 -25.46 -3.36 -3.14
CA ASP A 36 -25.34 -3.14 -1.70
C ASP A 36 -24.39 -1.96 -1.36
N GLU A 37 -24.64 -0.75 -1.90
CA GLU A 37 -23.76 0.42 -1.70
C GLU A 37 -23.67 0.93 -0.24
N ASP A 38 -24.45 0.38 0.70
CA ASP A 38 -24.59 0.93 2.06
C ASP A 38 -23.91 0.12 3.20
N GLU A 39 -23.49 -1.13 3.00
CA GLU A 39 -22.94 -1.95 4.09
C GLU A 39 -21.43 -2.19 3.95
N ARG A 40 -20.65 -1.68 4.92
CA ARG A 40 -19.20 -1.91 5.00
C ARG A 40 -18.92 -3.38 5.36
N THR A 41 -18.12 -4.08 4.58
CA THR A 41 -17.71 -5.47 4.88
C THR A 41 -16.29 -5.52 5.45
N PHE A 42 -16.02 -6.53 6.26
CA PHE A 42 -14.71 -6.74 6.89
C PHE A 42 -14.31 -8.21 6.78
N HIS A 43 -13.07 -8.53 7.14
CA HIS A 43 -12.63 -9.91 7.18
C HIS A 43 -13.36 -10.69 8.30
N ASP A 44 -13.69 -11.95 8.04
CA ASP A 44 -14.31 -12.84 9.03
C ASP A 44 -13.24 -13.63 9.79
N THR A 45 -12.39 -12.89 10.51
CA THR A 45 -11.20 -13.45 11.15
C THR A 45 -10.91 -12.67 12.45
N ASP A 46 -10.44 -13.33 13.51
CA ASP A 46 -9.81 -12.71 14.72
C ASP A 46 -8.54 -11.88 14.48
N ALA A 47 -8.15 -11.57 13.24
CA ALA A 47 -7.02 -10.67 13.01
C ALA A 47 -7.34 -9.26 13.51
N ALA A 48 -6.35 -8.54 14.04
CA ALA A 48 -6.51 -7.17 14.52
C ALA A 48 -6.54 -6.12 13.38
N TYR A 49 -7.11 -6.45 12.22
CA TYR A 49 -7.14 -5.55 11.07
C TYR A 49 -8.52 -4.89 10.94
N VAL A 50 -8.55 -3.57 11.13
CA VAL A 50 -9.81 -2.82 11.29
C VAL A 50 -10.31 -2.17 10.00
N LEU A 51 -9.61 -2.36 8.88
CA LEU A 51 -10.04 -1.75 7.61
C LEU A 51 -11.01 -2.67 6.86
N PRO A 52 -11.95 -2.08 6.09
CA PRO A 52 -12.94 -2.84 5.33
C PRO A 52 -12.33 -3.68 4.20
N ASN A 53 -13.14 -4.47 3.52
CA ASN A 53 -12.80 -5.24 2.32
C ASN A 53 -13.91 -5.22 1.26
N ASP A 54 -14.75 -4.18 1.32
CA ASP A 54 -15.83 -3.93 0.37
C ASP A 54 -15.35 -3.24 -0.91
N ASN A 55 -16.27 -3.04 -1.85
CA ASN A 55 -15.99 -2.44 -3.15
C ASN A 55 -15.44 -1.00 -3.05
N ILE A 56 -15.95 -0.22 -2.09
CA ILE A 56 -15.49 1.15 -1.82
C ILE A 56 -14.01 1.12 -1.41
N GLU A 57 -13.65 0.20 -0.52
CA GLU A 57 -12.27 0.02 -0.11
C GLU A 57 -11.37 -0.48 -1.24
N HIS A 58 -11.85 -1.39 -2.09
CA HIS A 58 -11.09 -1.82 -3.27
C HIS A 58 -10.77 -0.67 -4.21
N GLN A 59 -11.74 0.20 -4.53
CA GLN A 59 -11.51 1.39 -5.34
C GLN A 59 -10.47 2.32 -4.69
N ARG A 60 -10.56 2.52 -3.38
CA ARG A 60 -9.61 3.31 -2.60
C ARG A 60 -8.19 2.75 -2.67
N LEU A 61 -8.04 1.43 -2.58
CA LEU A 61 -6.75 0.72 -2.68
C LEU A 61 -6.14 0.84 -4.09
N GLU A 62 -6.95 0.82 -5.16
CA GLU A 62 -6.44 1.06 -6.52
C GLU A 62 -5.88 2.46 -6.69
N VAL A 63 -6.57 3.48 -6.15
CA VAL A 63 -6.06 4.86 -6.15
C VAL A 63 -4.76 4.95 -5.34
N GLN A 64 -4.73 4.33 -4.15
CA GLN A 64 -3.54 4.28 -3.31
C GLN A 64 -2.35 3.68 -4.05
N HIS A 65 -2.56 2.53 -4.70
CA HIS A 65 -1.55 1.82 -5.46
C HIS A 65 -0.95 2.70 -6.56
N ARG A 66 -1.80 3.35 -7.37
CA ARG A 66 -1.36 4.24 -8.44
C ARG A 66 -0.49 5.38 -7.92
N LEU A 67 -0.93 6.06 -6.86
CA LEU A 67 -0.20 7.21 -6.30
C LEU A 67 1.14 6.78 -5.67
N LEU A 68 1.16 5.67 -4.94
CA LEU A 68 2.41 5.11 -4.40
C LEU A 68 3.36 4.68 -5.50
N TRP A 69 2.86 4.05 -6.56
CA TRP A 69 3.66 3.66 -7.71
C TRP A 69 4.32 4.86 -8.39
N GLN A 70 3.57 5.95 -8.60
CA GLN A 70 4.09 7.21 -9.15
C GLN A 70 5.13 7.86 -8.21
N LEU A 71 4.82 7.95 -6.92
CA LEU A 71 5.74 8.48 -5.89
C LEU A 71 7.05 7.68 -5.83
N MET A 72 6.98 6.37 -6.07
CA MET A 72 8.14 5.47 -6.10
C MET A 72 8.90 5.46 -7.43
N GLY A 73 8.63 6.42 -8.32
CA GLY A 73 9.31 6.54 -9.61
C GLY A 73 8.94 5.42 -10.56
N ASN A 74 7.67 5.03 -10.54
CA ASN A 74 7.07 4.02 -11.40
C ASN A 74 7.67 2.61 -11.20
N LYS A 75 8.05 2.29 -9.96
CA LYS A 75 8.64 0.99 -9.58
C LYS A 75 7.79 0.28 -8.53
N VAL A 76 7.29 -0.90 -8.89
CA VAL A 76 6.56 -1.79 -7.97
C VAL A 76 7.51 -2.55 -7.03
N PHE A 77 8.74 -2.83 -7.49
CA PHE A 77 9.78 -3.46 -6.68
C PHE A 77 11.14 -2.80 -6.94
N HIS A 78 11.97 -2.72 -5.90
CA HIS A 78 13.23 -1.96 -5.92
C HIS A 78 14.47 -2.84 -5.96
N ALA A 79 14.30 -4.14 -5.66
CA ALA A 79 15.38 -5.11 -5.74
C ALA A 79 15.73 -5.40 -7.23
N PRO A 80 17.02 -5.55 -7.58
CA PRO A 80 17.44 -5.95 -8.92
C PRO A 80 17.18 -7.45 -9.13
N VAL A 81 15.92 -7.82 -9.35
CA VAL A 81 15.50 -9.21 -9.50
C VAL A 81 15.71 -9.68 -10.96
N PRO A 82 16.51 -10.74 -11.21
CA PRO A 82 16.78 -11.21 -12.56
C PRO A 82 15.56 -11.88 -13.18
N LYS A 83 15.00 -11.29 -14.24
CA LYS A 83 13.77 -11.79 -14.89
C LYS A 83 13.91 -13.22 -15.41
N ASP A 84 15.07 -13.56 -15.97
CA ASP A 84 15.29 -14.85 -16.66
C ASP A 84 15.46 -16.03 -15.72
N THR A 85 15.87 -15.79 -14.47
CA THR A 85 16.13 -16.84 -13.47
C THR A 85 15.09 -16.87 -12.35
N THR A 86 14.23 -15.85 -12.27
CA THR A 86 13.12 -15.83 -11.32
C THR A 86 12.09 -16.89 -11.71
N ARG A 87 11.69 -17.73 -10.75
CA ARG A 87 10.75 -18.84 -10.95
C ARG A 87 9.53 -18.77 -10.06
N LYS A 88 9.65 -18.11 -8.89
CA LYS A 88 8.55 -17.94 -7.93
C LYS A 88 8.65 -16.57 -7.29
N THR A 89 7.52 -15.90 -7.08
CA THR A 89 7.40 -14.65 -6.30
C THR A 89 6.21 -14.74 -5.35
N LEU A 90 6.27 -14.04 -4.22
CA LEU A 90 5.20 -14.00 -3.23
C LEU A 90 4.94 -12.54 -2.84
N ASP A 91 3.69 -12.11 -2.94
CA ASP A 91 3.17 -10.81 -2.53
C ASP A 91 2.28 -11.02 -1.30
N ILE A 92 2.67 -10.49 -0.14
CA ILE A 92 2.01 -10.71 1.16
C ILE A 92 1.24 -9.45 1.54
N GLY A 93 -0.04 -9.60 1.92
CA GLY A 93 -0.95 -8.47 2.06
C GLY A 93 -1.29 -7.88 0.70
N CYS A 94 -1.55 -8.75 -0.29
CA CYS A 94 -1.68 -8.34 -1.68
C CYS A 94 -2.93 -7.48 -1.96
N GLY A 95 -3.88 -7.40 -1.02
CA GLY A 95 -5.09 -6.59 -1.10
C GLY A 95 -5.90 -6.90 -2.35
N THR A 96 -6.07 -5.89 -3.21
CA THR A 96 -6.75 -6.08 -4.49
C THR A 96 -5.98 -6.97 -5.45
N GLY A 97 -4.66 -7.14 -5.27
CA GLY A 97 -3.77 -7.91 -6.14
C GLY A 97 -3.04 -7.08 -7.21
N ALA A 98 -3.01 -5.75 -7.11
CA ALA A 98 -2.39 -4.87 -8.11
C ALA A 98 -0.88 -5.14 -8.26
N VAL A 99 -0.15 -5.19 -7.14
CA VAL A 99 1.28 -5.53 -7.11
C VAL A 99 1.53 -6.94 -7.62
N THR A 100 0.69 -7.91 -7.21
CA THR A 100 0.75 -9.30 -7.69
C THR A 100 0.66 -9.38 -9.21
N TYR A 101 -0.27 -8.62 -9.81
CA TYR A 101 -0.44 -8.57 -11.26
C TYR A 101 0.78 -7.99 -11.97
N GLU A 102 1.34 -6.90 -11.45
CA GLU A 102 2.54 -6.28 -12.02
C GLU A 102 3.77 -7.20 -11.93
N MET A 103 3.93 -7.93 -10.83
CA MET A 103 4.94 -8.97 -10.73
C MET A 103 4.74 -10.06 -11.78
N ALA A 104 3.50 -10.54 -11.97
CA ALA A 104 3.19 -11.59 -12.94
C ALA A 104 3.45 -11.17 -14.39
N SER A 105 3.13 -9.92 -14.72
CA SER A 105 3.43 -9.30 -16.02
C SER A 105 4.95 -9.14 -16.22
N THR A 106 5.67 -8.77 -15.17
CA THR A 106 7.11 -8.52 -15.23
C THR A 106 7.94 -9.81 -15.29
N PHE A 107 7.45 -10.89 -14.67
CA PHE A 107 8.10 -12.19 -14.57
C PHE A 107 7.25 -13.30 -15.22
N PRO A 108 7.10 -13.32 -16.55
CA PRO A 108 6.20 -14.26 -17.23
C PRO A 108 6.61 -15.73 -17.05
N ASN A 109 7.89 -15.99 -16.74
CA ASN A 109 8.42 -17.33 -16.49
C ASN A 109 8.34 -17.75 -15.00
N ALA A 110 7.83 -16.89 -14.12
CA ALA A 110 7.67 -17.16 -12.72
C ALA A 110 6.21 -17.44 -12.36
N GLN A 111 5.99 -18.34 -11.40
CA GLN A 111 4.73 -18.44 -10.69
C GLN A 111 4.66 -17.34 -9.64
N VAL A 112 3.58 -16.57 -9.67
CA VAL A 112 3.37 -15.45 -8.75
C VAL A 112 2.27 -15.83 -7.78
N PHE A 113 2.55 -15.69 -6.50
CA PHE A 113 1.62 -15.97 -5.42
C PHE A 113 1.22 -14.65 -4.76
N GLY A 114 -0.08 -14.38 -4.62
CA GLY A 114 -0.59 -13.28 -3.80
C GLY A 114 -1.28 -13.85 -2.58
N ALA A 115 -0.93 -13.40 -1.38
CA ALA A 115 -1.52 -13.85 -0.14
C ALA A 115 -2.19 -12.68 0.56
N ASP A 116 -3.45 -12.83 0.96
CA ASP A 116 -4.17 -11.84 1.74
C ASP A 116 -5.06 -12.50 2.79
N LEU A 117 -5.46 -11.71 3.80
CA LEU A 117 -6.41 -12.13 4.83
C LEU A 117 -7.85 -12.15 4.30
N SER A 118 -8.15 -11.32 3.29
CA SER A 118 -9.42 -11.28 2.59
C SER A 118 -9.33 -11.99 1.23
N ALA A 119 -10.47 -12.40 0.69
CA ALA A 119 -10.48 -12.92 -0.68
C ALA A 119 -10.10 -11.80 -1.67
N VAL A 120 -9.15 -12.08 -2.56
CA VAL A 120 -8.74 -11.11 -3.58
C VAL A 120 -9.89 -10.88 -4.57
N PRO A 121 -10.33 -9.62 -4.79
CA PRO A 121 -11.45 -9.32 -5.65
C PRO A 121 -11.12 -9.56 -7.13
N GLN A 122 -12.12 -9.93 -7.92
CA GLN A 122 -11.97 -10.19 -9.36
C GLN A 122 -12.10 -8.91 -10.20
N VAL A 123 -11.36 -7.86 -9.86
CA VAL A 123 -11.43 -6.54 -10.52
C VAL A 123 -10.53 -6.42 -11.76
N ARG A 124 -9.64 -7.40 -12.00
CA ARG A 124 -8.76 -7.44 -13.17
C ARG A 124 -8.63 -8.84 -13.74
N GLN A 125 -8.27 -8.94 -15.02
CA GLN A 125 -8.03 -10.22 -15.67
C GLN A 125 -6.91 -10.98 -14.95
N LYS A 126 -7.21 -12.20 -14.48
CA LYS A 126 -6.20 -13.05 -13.86
C LYS A 126 -5.24 -13.62 -14.91
N LEU A 127 -3.95 -13.31 -14.78
CA LEU A 127 -2.90 -13.94 -15.59
C LEU A 127 -2.70 -15.40 -15.17
N SER A 128 -2.34 -16.26 -16.13
CA SER A 128 -2.23 -17.72 -15.91
C SER A 128 -1.16 -18.11 -14.90
N ASN A 129 -0.17 -17.25 -14.65
CA ASN A 129 0.90 -17.46 -13.68
C ASN A 129 0.58 -16.92 -12.27
N ILE A 130 -0.62 -16.38 -12.02
CA ILE A 130 -1.04 -15.88 -10.70
C ILE A 130 -1.80 -16.94 -9.89
N ASN A 131 -1.43 -17.09 -8.62
CA ASN A 131 -2.11 -17.92 -7.64
C ASN A 131 -2.42 -17.09 -6.40
N TYR A 132 -3.70 -16.82 -6.14
CA TYR A 132 -4.11 -16.17 -4.89
C TYR A 132 -4.31 -17.21 -3.79
N LEU A 133 -3.76 -16.93 -2.61
CA LEU A 133 -3.79 -17.74 -1.42
C LEU A 133 -4.52 -16.95 -0.33
N LEU A 134 -5.45 -17.60 0.38
CA LEU A 134 -6.00 -17.04 1.60
C LEU A 134 -5.08 -17.43 2.75
N ALA A 135 -4.50 -16.46 3.45
CA ALA A 135 -3.59 -16.73 4.56
C ALA A 135 -4.36 -16.83 5.89
N LEU A 136 -4.06 -17.87 6.68
CA LEU A 136 -4.53 -17.99 8.07
C LEU A 136 -3.50 -17.35 9.04
N LYS A 137 -4.02 -16.86 10.17
CA LYS A 137 -3.53 -15.75 11.03
C LYS A 137 -2.17 -15.94 11.73
N ASP A 138 -1.46 -14.82 11.88
CA ASP A 138 -0.58 -14.34 12.98
C ASP A 138 0.29 -13.18 12.46
N VAL A 139 -0.34 -12.17 11.84
CA VAL A 139 0.38 -11.06 11.18
C VAL A 139 0.69 -9.97 12.21
N ASP A 140 1.97 -9.77 12.50
CA ASP A 140 2.45 -8.60 13.24
C ASP A 140 2.32 -7.35 12.37
N LEU A 141 1.34 -6.48 12.67
CA LEU A 141 1.10 -5.22 11.95
C LEU A 141 2.26 -4.21 12.10
N TYR A 142 3.13 -4.41 13.10
CA TYR A 142 4.32 -3.57 13.31
C TYR A 142 5.58 -4.16 12.67
N CYS A 143 5.49 -5.32 11.99
CA CYS A 143 6.65 -5.98 11.39
C CYS A 143 7.40 -5.06 10.42
N GLY A 144 6.69 -4.13 9.75
CA GLY A 144 7.22 -3.15 8.80
C GLY A 144 8.41 -2.35 9.33
N ALA A 145 8.37 -1.92 10.59
CA ALA A 145 9.47 -1.18 11.21
C ALA A 145 10.69 -2.06 11.53
N ASN A 146 10.46 -3.36 11.69
CA ASN A 146 11.47 -4.36 12.05
C ASN A 146 12.03 -5.13 10.84
N ILE A 147 11.50 -4.92 9.63
CA ILE A 147 11.92 -5.63 8.41
C ILE A 147 13.45 -5.67 8.25
N PRO A 148 14.22 -4.58 8.44
CA PRO A 148 15.68 -4.64 8.32
C PRO A 148 16.33 -5.61 9.31
N SER A 149 15.90 -5.60 10.58
CA SER A 149 16.42 -6.50 11.61
C SER A 149 16.00 -7.94 11.34
N LEU A 150 14.73 -8.17 10.97
CA LEU A 150 14.22 -9.49 10.59
C LEU A 150 14.95 -10.06 9.38
N PHE A 151 15.31 -9.23 8.40
CA PHE A 151 16.11 -9.65 7.25
C PHE A 151 17.51 -10.08 7.69
N ALA A 152 18.16 -9.32 8.57
CA ALA A 152 19.47 -9.67 9.11
C ALA A 152 19.43 -10.97 9.92
N GLU A 153 18.42 -11.13 10.78
CA GLU A 153 18.20 -12.34 11.58
C GLU A 153 17.89 -13.57 10.72
N ALA A 154 17.15 -13.39 9.63
CA ALA A 154 16.90 -14.43 8.63
C ALA A 154 18.13 -14.73 7.73
N GLY A 155 19.26 -14.07 7.97
CA GLY A 155 20.52 -14.30 7.27
C GLY A 155 20.59 -13.67 5.88
N LEU A 156 19.71 -12.72 5.55
CA LEU A 156 19.83 -11.95 4.30
C LEU A 156 21.05 -11.01 4.37
N THR A 157 21.65 -10.79 3.21
CA THR A 157 22.85 -9.97 2.98
C THR A 157 22.50 -8.79 2.07
N ASP A 158 23.41 -7.82 1.93
CA ASP A 158 23.21 -6.63 1.07
C ASP A 158 21.86 -5.93 1.35
N ILE A 159 21.56 -5.70 2.64
CA ILE A 159 20.32 -5.06 3.07
C ILE A 159 20.39 -3.57 2.73
N ARG A 160 19.45 -3.10 1.90
CA ARG A 160 19.35 -1.71 1.45
C ARG A 160 17.99 -1.14 1.83
N ILE A 161 17.99 0.09 2.33
CA ILE A 161 16.77 0.80 2.72
C ILE A 161 16.64 2.03 1.82
N THR A 162 15.54 2.11 1.08
CA THR A 162 15.13 3.32 0.37
C THR A 162 13.96 3.95 1.11
N ARG A 163 13.98 5.28 1.23
CA ARG A 163 12.96 6.03 1.97
C ARG A 163 12.23 6.96 1.02
N TYR A 164 10.91 6.90 1.06
CA TYR A 164 10.01 7.81 0.35
C TYR A 164 9.28 8.65 1.39
N MET A 165 9.33 9.97 1.21
CA MET A 165 8.53 10.89 2.01
C MET A 165 7.11 10.86 1.47
N VAL A 166 6.14 10.62 2.35
CA VAL A 166 4.73 10.57 2.01
C VAL A 166 4.05 11.72 2.75
N PRO A 167 3.67 12.80 2.04
CA PRO A 167 3.06 13.97 2.65
C PRO A 167 1.59 13.71 3.03
N PHE A 168 1.17 14.21 4.19
CA PHE A 168 -0.23 14.20 4.66
C PHE A 168 -0.93 15.55 4.46
N SER A 169 -0.19 16.57 4.08
CA SER A 169 -0.68 17.93 3.88
C SER A 169 0.11 18.60 2.77
N ARG A 170 -0.40 19.71 2.25
CA ARG A 170 0.30 20.48 1.21
C ARG A 170 1.26 21.50 1.81
N TRP A 171 2.41 21.67 1.16
CA TRP A 171 3.30 22.81 1.39
C TRP A 171 4.14 23.15 0.16
N ASP A 172 4.74 24.34 0.17
CA ASP A 172 5.61 24.81 -0.91
C ASP A 172 6.86 23.94 -1.07
N GLY A 173 7.14 23.52 -2.30
CA GLY A 173 8.31 22.72 -2.65
C GLY A 173 8.04 21.22 -2.86
N LEU A 174 6.80 20.75 -2.66
CA LEU A 174 6.39 19.41 -3.05
C LEU A 174 6.50 19.20 -4.57
N THR A 175 6.83 17.99 -5.00
CA THR A 175 6.69 17.56 -6.39
C THR A 175 5.21 17.45 -6.78
N ARG A 176 4.93 17.15 -8.05
CA ARG A 176 3.55 16.93 -8.49
C ARG A 176 2.98 15.68 -7.84
N GLU A 177 3.74 14.59 -7.86
CA GLU A 177 3.36 13.29 -7.33
C GLU A 177 3.14 13.36 -5.81
N GLU A 178 3.99 14.11 -5.10
CA GLU A 178 3.83 14.37 -3.67
C GLU A 178 2.55 15.17 -3.37
N ARG A 179 2.20 16.18 -4.19
CA ARG A 179 0.93 16.92 -4.01
C ARG A 179 -0.29 16.02 -4.24
N GLU A 180 -0.27 15.20 -5.29
CA GLU A 180 -1.38 14.26 -5.56
C GLU A 180 -1.53 13.25 -4.42
N MET A 181 -0.42 12.79 -3.81
CA MET A 181 -0.45 11.92 -2.64
C MET A 181 -0.97 12.64 -1.38
N ALA A 182 -0.61 13.91 -1.18
CA ALA A 182 -1.11 14.71 -0.06
C ALA A 182 -2.64 14.87 -0.10
N ASP A 183 -3.18 15.24 -1.27
CA ASP A 183 -4.64 15.40 -1.46
C ASP A 183 -5.40 14.11 -1.17
N TYR A 184 -4.83 13.00 -1.64
CA TYR A 184 -5.39 11.69 -1.42
C TYR A 184 -5.37 11.31 0.05
N LEU A 185 -4.25 11.52 0.75
CA LEU A 185 -4.12 11.14 2.16
C LEU A 185 -5.00 11.99 3.07
N GLU A 186 -5.18 13.27 2.76
CA GLU A 186 -6.14 14.14 3.44
C GLU A 186 -7.56 13.54 3.38
N THR A 187 -7.99 13.14 2.17
CA THR A 187 -9.29 12.49 1.94
C THR A 187 -9.39 11.13 2.62
N PHE A 188 -8.35 10.31 2.48
CA PHE A 188 -8.25 8.97 3.08
C PHE A 188 -8.40 9.01 4.61
N VAL A 189 -7.64 9.88 5.27
CA VAL A 189 -7.65 10.02 6.73
C VAL A 189 -9.04 10.41 7.23
N ARG A 190 -9.68 11.37 6.55
CA ARG A 190 -11.04 11.82 6.88
C ARG A 190 -12.08 10.70 6.78
N ASP A 191 -12.02 9.90 5.71
CA ASP A 191 -13.07 8.94 5.40
C ASP A 191 -12.85 7.58 6.10
N LEU A 192 -11.59 7.20 6.36
CA LEU A 192 -11.25 5.90 6.93
C LEU A 192 -11.18 5.90 8.47
N ILE A 193 -10.68 6.98 9.10
CA ILE A 193 -10.52 7.00 10.57
C ILE A 193 -11.85 6.72 11.28
N PRO A 194 -12.99 7.34 10.91
CA PRO A 194 -14.27 7.04 11.54
C PRO A 194 -14.66 5.56 11.44
N VAL A 195 -14.40 4.94 10.28
CA VAL A 195 -14.74 3.54 10.02
C VAL A 195 -13.87 2.60 10.85
N ALA A 196 -12.57 2.89 10.95
CA ALA A 196 -11.64 2.14 11.78
C ALA A 196 -11.98 2.25 13.29
N ILE A 197 -12.35 3.44 13.76
CA ILE A 197 -12.79 3.68 15.14
C ILE A 197 -14.08 2.91 15.41
N GLN A 198 -15.06 2.97 14.50
CA GLN A 198 -16.31 2.23 14.63
C GLN A 198 -16.05 0.72 14.72
N LYS A 199 -15.22 0.17 13.83
CA LYS A 199 -14.90 -1.26 13.84
C LYS A 199 -14.18 -1.72 15.11
N ALA A 200 -13.25 -0.90 15.59
CA ALA A 200 -12.57 -1.14 16.87
C ALA A 200 -13.57 -1.13 18.04
N GLY A 201 -14.53 -0.21 18.01
CA GLY A 201 -15.62 -0.12 18.98
C GLY A 201 -16.53 -1.35 19.02
N GLU A 202 -16.97 -1.83 17.85
CA GLU A 202 -17.76 -3.06 17.72
C GLU A 202 -17.03 -4.27 18.32
N SER A 203 -15.71 -4.32 18.16
CA SER A 203 -14.86 -5.38 18.72
C SER A 203 -14.68 -5.25 20.24
N ALA A 204 -14.82 -4.04 20.79
CA ALA A 204 -14.69 -3.75 22.21
C ALA A 204 -15.99 -3.99 23.00
N GLY A 205 -17.16 -3.92 22.34
CA GLY A 205 -18.47 -4.18 22.95
C GLY A 205 -19.38 -2.94 23.02
N PRO A 206 -20.71 -3.14 23.18
CA PRO A 206 -21.72 -2.06 23.14
C PRO A 206 -21.58 -1.02 24.26
N GLU A 207 -20.93 -1.37 25.38
CA GLU A 207 -20.64 -0.46 26.48
C GLU A 207 -19.74 0.72 26.09
N TYR A 208 -18.95 0.60 25.02
CA TYR A 208 -18.06 1.63 24.50
C TYR A 208 -18.72 2.52 23.44
N ALA A 209 -20.00 2.32 23.10
CA ALA A 209 -20.65 3.04 22.00
C ALA A 209 -20.60 4.57 22.13
N GLY A 210 -20.78 5.11 23.33
CA GLY A 210 -20.67 6.55 23.58
C GLY A 210 -19.24 7.10 23.37
N GLU A 211 -18.23 6.33 23.81
CA GLU A 211 -16.81 6.70 23.62
C GLU A 211 -16.41 6.64 22.14
N VAL A 212 -16.95 5.69 21.39
CA VAL A 212 -16.76 5.56 19.94
C VAL A 212 -17.38 6.75 19.21
N GLU A 213 -18.61 7.15 19.54
CA GLU A 213 -19.25 8.34 18.97
C GLU A 213 -18.46 9.62 19.26
N ASP A 214 -17.95 9.77 20.49
CA ASP A 214 -17.10 10.90 20.88
C ASP A 214 -15.78 10.90 20.12
N ALA A 215 -15.12 9.74 20.01
CA ALA A 215 -13.86 9.59 19.27
C ALA A 215 -14.03 9.89 17.76
N ILE A 216 -15.12 9.45 17.13
CA ILE A 216 -15.44 9.77 15.73
C ILE A 216 -15.65 11.28 15.57
N ARG A 217 -16.39 11.91 16.49
CA ARG A 217 -16.66 13.35 16.48
C ARG A 217 -15.38 14.16 16.64
N ASP A 218 -14.49 13.74 17.52
CA ASP A 218 -13.22 14.42 17.76
C ASP A 218 -12.23 14.19 16.62
N ALA A 219 -12.17 12.99 16.04
CA ALA A 219 -11.36 12.72 14.84
C ALA A 219 -11.70 13.68 13.70
N ARG A 220 -12.99 14.00 13.49
CA ARG A 220 -13.42 14.99 12.49
C ARG A 220 -12.90 16.40 12.78
N LYS A 221 -12.80 16.81 14.06
CA LYS A 221 -12.23 18.11 14.45
C LYS A 221 -10.70 18.15 14.33
N TYR A 222 -10.02 17.05 14.68
CA TYR A 222 -8.56 16.96 14.59
C TYR A 222 -8.05 17.00 13.14
N HIS A 223 -8.88 16.57 12.18
CA HIS A 223 -8.58 16.71 10.75
C HIS A 223 -8.39 18.18 10.34
N GLU A 224 -9.28 19.09 10.79
CA GLU A 224 -9.22 20.52 10.47
C GLU A 224 -7.95 21.20 11.02
N ALA A 225 -7.37 20.67 12.11
CA ALA A 225 -6.12 21.17 12.69
C ALA A 225 -4.86 20.56 12.04
N PHE A 226 -4.98 19.46 11.29
CA PHE A 226 -3.85 18.76 10.67
C PHE A 226 -3.31 19.50 9.43
N ASP A 227 -4.11 20.40 8.85
CA ASP A 227 -3.79 21.15 7.63
C ASP A 227 -2.80 22.30 7.85
N GLU A 228 -2.56 22.70 9.10
CA GLU A 228 -1.68 23.84 9.41
C GLU A 228 -0.18 23.46 9.49
N GLY A 229 0.15 22.17 9.39
CA GLY A 229 1.52 21.65 9.53
C GLY A 229 2.10 21.02 8.27
N ARG A 230 3.44 20.89 8.19
CA ARG A 230 4.14 20.08 7.17
C ARG A 230 4.20 18.61 7.63
N ASN A 231 3.07 17.93 7.58
CA ASN A 231 2.92 16.59 8.11
C ASN A 231 3.32 15.56 7.05
N SER A 232 4.16 14.59 7.41
CA SER A 232 4.59 13.50 6.53
C SER A 232 4.93 12.24 7.33
N LEU A 233 4.83 11.08 6.68
CA LEU A 233 5.49 9.86 7.15
C LEU A 233 6.62 9.45 6.20
N TRP A 234 7.50 8.60 6.72
CA TRP A 234 8.47 7.90 5.91
C TRP A 234 7.96 6.51 5.58
N MET A 235 7.85 6.22 4.29
CA MET A 235 7.69 4.87 3.80
C MET A 235 9.07 4.27 3.53
N TYR A 236 9.30 3.06 4.03
CA TYR A 236 10.58 2.36 3.93
C TYR A 236 10.43 1.17 2.98
N VAL A 237 11.25 1.15 1.93
CA VAL A 237 11.41 -0.02 1.06
C VAL A 237 12.73 -0.69 1.43
N VAL A 238 12.64 -1.91 1.94
CA VAL A 238 13.81 -2.69 2.39
C VAL A 238 14.03 -3.83 1.40
N CYS A 239 15.22 -3.89 0.82
CA CYS A 239 15.65 -4.97 -0.05
C CYS A 239 16.75 -5.76 0.65
N GLY A 240 16.66 -7.08 0.63
CA GLY A 240 17.74 -7.96 1.10
C GLY A 240 17.98 -9.07 0.08
N ARG A 241 19.21 -9.57 0.03
CA ARG A 241 19.63 -10.65 -0.85
C ARG A 241 19.84 -11.93 -0.04
N LYS A 242 19.22 -13.02 -0.47
CA LYS A 242 19.53 -14.36 0.07
C LYS A 242 21.01 -14.70 -0.22
N PRO A 243 21.78 -15.20 0.76
CA PRO A 243 23.13 -15.71 0.52
C PRO A 243 23.15 -16.80 -0.57
N GLU A 244 24.29 -16.92 -1.25
CA GLU A 244 24.54 -17.99 -2.23
C GLU A 244 24.58 -19.37 -1.59
#